data_AF-A0A960ICM7-F1
#
_entry.id   AF-A0A960ICM7-F1
#
_cell.length_a   1.000
_cell.length_b   1.000
_cell.length_c   1.000
_cell.angle_alpha   90.00
_cell.angle_beta   90.00
_cell.angle_gamma   90.00
#
_symmetry.space_group_name_H-M   'P 1'
#
loop_
_entity.id
_entity.type
_entity.pdbx_description
1 polymer ?
#
loop_
_entity_poly.entity_id
_entity_poly.type
_entity_poly.pdbx_seq_one_letter_code
_entity_poly.pdbx_strand_id
1 'polypeptide(L)'
;MPSPAAPTGPAAPVPPVRLGAGQSRITVGIATLTWLACWLAGNLVGSAVLAATGSAERDETPIWATLLGALGLWIPIMIGLYVASDRFGVRDVRREYGLRLRPIDLVGIPIGVLTQLVLLRIVYWPLAEWWPETFSSPKVEESARTLYESADGAWLAVLVLLVVVGAPLVEEVLYRGLLQQAFRRRVDDSVALVVVAAWFALIHFRPVEYPGLFVIGLVLGICAIVTDRIGMSIVAHCAFNATGLIWVATR
;
A
#
# COMPACT_ATOMS: atom_id res chain seq x y z
N MET A 1 20.91 -35.13 -51.43
CA MET A 1 19.74 -34.69 -50.64
C MET A 1 20.23 -34.38 -49.23
N PRO A 2 20.04 -33.17 -48.68
CA PRO A 2 20.43 -32.87 -47.31
C PRO A 2 19.44 -33.48 -46.31
N SER A 3 19.98 -34.01 -45.20
CA SER A 3 19.25 -34.64 -44.08
C SER A 3 18.31 -33.65 -43.35
N PRO A 4 17.13 -34.04 -42.87
CA PRO A 4 16.24 -33.15 -42.13
C PRO A 4 16.81 -32.88 -40.72
N ALA A 5 16.78 -31.61 -40.33
CA ALA A 5 17.23 -31.13 -39.02
C ALA A 5 16.35 -31.68 -37.89
N ALA A 6 16.99 -32.03 -36.76
CA ALA A 6 16.34 -32.54 -35.55
C ALA A 6 15.38 -31.51 -34.91
N PRO A 7 14.32 -31.97 -34.22
CA PRO A 7 13.33 -31.08 -33.63
C PRO A 7 13.93 -30.28 -32.46
N THR A 8 13.69 -28.97 -32.49
CA THR A 8 13.99 -28.05 -31.39
C THR A 8 13.19 -28.46 -30.15
N GLY A 9 13.88 -28.85 -29.08
CA GLY A 9 13.26 -29.12 -27.79
C GLY A 9 12.47 -27.91 -27.26
N PRO A 10 11.56 -28.12 -26.29
CA PRO A 10 10.78 -27.04 -25.72
C PRO A 10 11.71 -25.97 -25.14
N ALA A 11 11.47 -24.72 -25.54
CA ALA A 11 12.21 -23.57 -25.03
C ALA A 11 12.21 -23.60 -23.50
N ALA A 12 13.38 -23.49 -22.88
CA ALA A 12 13.51 -23.40 -21.43
C ALA A 12 12.59 -22.27 -20.91
N PRO A 13 11.87 -22.48 -19.79
CA PRO A 13 10.98 -21.47 -19.25
C PRO A 13 11.77 -20.18 -19.02
N VAL A 14 11.32 -19.09 -19.65
CA VAL A 14 11.90 -17.77 -19.46
C VAL A 14 11.77 -17.44 -17.97
N PRO A 15 12.86 -17.26 -17.21
CA PRO A 15 12.77 -16.93 -15.81
C PRO A 15 11.98 -15.61 -15.68
N PRO A 16 11.10 -15.47 -14.67
CA PRO A 16 10.35 -14.24 -14.48
C PRO A 16 11.37 -13.10 -14.36
N VAL A 17 11.30 -12.17 -15.31
CA VAL A 17 12.12 -10.96 -15.32
C VAL A 17 11.69 -10.15 -14.10
N ARG A 18 12.34 -10.35 -12.95
CA ARG A 18 12.06 -9.55 -11.73
C ARG A 18 12.45 -8.10 -12.02
N LEU A 19 11.59 -7.14 -11.69
CA LEU A 19 11.90 -5.71 -11.74
C LEU A 19 13.27 -5.42 -11.07
N GLY A 20 14.24 -5.02 -11.90
CA GLY A 20 15.57 -4.64 -11.46
C GLY A 20 16.53 -5.80 -11.12
N ALA A 21 16.22 -7.05 -11.49
CA ALA A 21 17.20 -8.15 -11.37
C ALA A 21 18.50 -7.79 -12.08
N GLY A 22 19.54 -7.53 -11.28
CA GLY A 22 20.90 -7.21 -11.73
C GLY A 22 21.26 -5.72 -11.83
N GLN A 23 20.33 -4.78 -11.62
CA GLN A 23 20.61 -3.34 -11.80
C GLN A 23 20.40 -2.48 -10.56
N SER A 24 19.40 -2.78 -9.71
CA SER A 24 19.19 -2.06 -8.45
C SER A 24 20.11 -2.61 -7.35
N ARG A 25 20.77 -1.72 -6.61
CA ARG A 25 21.58 -2.06 -5.43
C ARG A 25 20.83 -1.81 -4.12
N ILE A 26 19.53 -1.48 -4.16
CA ILE A 26 18.70 -1.32 -2.97
C ILE A 26 18.55 -2.69 -2.29
N THR A 27 19.24 -2.87 -1.18
CA THR A 27 19.13 -4.04 -0.30
C THR A 27 17.94 -3.91 0.64
N VAL A 28 17.56 -5.00 1.30
CA VAL A 28 16.57 -4.97 2.39
C VAL A 28 16.97 -3.94 3.45
N GLY A 29 18.26 -3.88 3.83
CA GLY A 29 18.75 -2.89 4.80
C GLY A 29 18.56 -1.44 4.35
N ILE A 30 18.87 -1.12 3.08
CA ILE A 30 18.66 0.22 2.52
C ILE A 30 17.17 0.54 2.49
N ALA A 31 16.33 -0.37 1.98
CA ALA A 31 14.88 -0.18 1.92
C ALA A 31 14.27 0.07 3.31
N THR A 32 14.65 -0.73 4.30
CA THR A 32 14.23 -0.59 5.70
C THR A 32 14.69 0.74 6.30
N LEU A 33 15.95 1.13 6.08
CA LEU A 33 16.48 2.41 6.59
C LEU A 33 15.80 3.60 5.92
N THR A 34 15.57 3.56 4.61
CA THR A 34 14.80 4.58 3.88
C THR A 34 13.40 4.67 4.46
N TRP A 35 12.71 3.54 4.63
CA TRP A 35 11.39 3.50 5.22
C TRP A 35 11.37 4.10 6.63
N LEU A 36 12.31 3.71 7.49
CA LEU A 36 12.40 4.20 8.87
C LEU A 36 12.69 5.69 8.93
N ALA A 37 13.62 6.18 8.11
CA ALA A 37 13.94 7.60 8.03
C ALA A 37 12.73 8.43 7.56
N CYS A 38 12.00 7.94 6.55
CA CYS A 38 10.79 8.60 6.06
C CYS A 38 9.68 8.60 7.11
N TRP A 39 9.47 7.47 7.80
CA TRP A 39 8.48 7.34 8.86
C TRP A 39 8.79 8.27 10.04
N LEU A 40 10.04 8.31 10.50
CA LEU A 40 10.48 9.21 11.57
C LEU A 40 10.32 10.68 11.16
N ALA A 41 10.82 11.05 9.98
CA ALA A 41 10.70 12.42 9.49
C ALA A 41 9.23 12.84 9.35
N GLY A 42 8.38 11.97 8.82
CA GLY A 42 6.95 12.22 8.67
C GLY A 42 6.23 12.40 10.01
N ASN A 43 6.53 11.57 11.00
CA ASN A 43 5.96 11.70 12.34
C ASN A 43 6.46 12.97 13.05
N LEU A 44 7.73 13.37 12.85
CA LEU A 44 8.27 14.62 13.39
C LEU A 44 7.59 15.84 12.77
N VAL A 45 7.42 15.86 11.44
CA VAL A 45 6.69 16.93 10.74
C VAL A 45 5.24 16.97 11.20
N GLY A 46 4.55 15.82 11.24
CA GLY A 46 3.16 15.73 11.72
C GLY A 46 3.00 16.23 13.16
N SER A 47 3.91 15.83 14.07
CA SER A 47 3.91 16.30 15.45
C SER A 47 4.15 17.81 15.54
N ALA A 48 5.04 18.36 14.72
CA ALA A 48 5.30 19.79 14.67
C ALA A 48 4.07 20.58 14.14
N VAL A 49 3.36 20.05 13.14
CA VAL A 49 2.11 20.62 12.65
C VAL A 49 1.05 20.63 13.76
N LEU A 50 0.81 19.48 14.41
CA LEU A 50 -0.15 19.40 15.52
C LEU A 50 0.18 20.41 16.62
N ALA A 51 1.44 20.46 17.07
CA ALA A 51 1.90 21.43 18.07
C ALA A 51 1.69 22.89 17.63
N ALA A 52 1.94 23.21 16.36
CA ALA A 52 1.75 24.57 15.83
C ALA A 52 0.27 24.96 15.68
N THR A 53 -0.61 23.98 15.45
CA THR A 53 -2.06 24.20 15.29
C THR A 53 -2.85 24.21 16.60
N GLY A 54 -2.23 23.79 17.71
CA GLY A 54 -2.91 23.69 19.01
C GLY A 54 -3.92 22.54 19.12
N SER A 55 -4.00 21.67 18.09
CA SER A 55 -4.86 20.49 18.10
C SER A 55 -4.19 19.36 18.89
N ALA A 56 -4.51 19.27 20.19
CA ALA A 56 -3.98 18.24 21.08
C ALA A 56 -4.65 16.86 20.88
N GLU A 57 -5.89 16.83 20.38
CA GLU A 57 -6.67 15.61 20.18
C GLU A 57 -7.10 15.43 18.72
N ARG A 58 -7.13 14.18 18.26
CA ARG A 58 -7.37 13.81 16.85
C ARG A 58 -8.80 14.13 16.39
N ASP A 59 -9.75 14.04 17.31
CA ASP A 59 -11.19 14.19 17.02
C ASP A 59 -11.62 15.65 16.85
N GLU A 60 -10.78 16.60 17.27
CA GLU A 60 -10.99 18.04 17.08
C GLU A 60 -10.11 18.62 15.96
N THR A 61 -9.35 17.79 15.24
CA THR A 61 -8.48 18.30 14.16
C THR A 61 -9.34 18.75 12.98
N PRO A 62 -9.27 20.03 12.59
CA PRO A 62 -9.96 20.47 11.39
C PRO A 62 -9.33 19.79 10.17
N ILE A 63 -10.14 19.48 9.16
CA ILE A 63 -9.69 18.71 7.99
C ILE A 63 -8.42 19.25 7.34
N TRP A 64 -8.26 20.58 7.22
CA TRP A 64 -7.04 21.16 6.64
C TRP A 64 -5.78 20.81 7.44
N ALA A 65 -5.87 20.61 8.75
CA ALA A 65 -4.76 20.17 9.59
C ALA A 65 -4.47 18.68 9.35
N THR A 66 -5.50 17.86 9.16
CA THR A 66 -5.36 16.46 8.71
C THR A 66 -4.65 16.37 7.36
N LEU A 67 -4.98 17.27 6.43
CA LEU A 67 -4.33 17.38 5.11
C LEU A 67 -2.84 17.73 5.26
N LEU A 68 -2.52 18.73 6.08
CA LEU A 68 -1.13 19.11 6.34
C LEU A 68 -0.36 17.97 7.01
N GLY A 69 -0.98 17.23 7.93
CA GLY A 69 -0.40 16.04 8.54
C GLY A 69 -0.08 14.94 7.51
N ALA A 70 -1.02 14.66 6.61
CA ALA A 70 -0.82 13.68 5.53
C ALA A 70 0.32 14.10 4.58
N LEU A 71 0.36 15.37 4.17
CA LEU A 71 1.47 15.90 3.37
C LEU A 71 2.80 15.85 4.11
N GLY A 72 2.79 16.14 5.41
CA GLY A 72 3.95 16.03 6.30
C GLY A 72 4.52 14.61 6.36
N LEU A 73 3.66 13.59 6.26
CA LEU A 73 4.08 12.19 6.16
C LEU A 73 4.57 11.83 4.76
N TRP A 74 3.89 12.29 3.70
CA TRP A 74 4.17 11.85 2.33
C TRP A 74 5.38 12.54 1.70
N ILE A 75 5.64 13.81 1.99
CA ILE A 75 6.78 14.55 1.43
C ILE A 75 8.11 13.86 1.76
N PRO A 76 8.41 13.50 3.03
CA PRO A 76 9.60 12.73 3.36
C PRO A 76 9.66 11.38 2.65
N ILE A 77 8.54 10.67 2.50
CA ILE A 77 8.47 9.40 1.75
C ILE A 77 8.88 9.62 0.29
N MET A 78 8.30 10.61 -0.38
CA MET A 78 8.61 10.90 -1.79
C MET A 78 10.07 11.30 -1.99
N ILE A 79 10.63 12.11 -1.07
CA ILE A 79 12.05 12.47 -1.08
C ILE A 79 12.92 11.24 -0.83
N GLY A 80 12.60 10.41 0.16
CA GLY A 80 13.37 9.21 0.48
C GLY A 80 13.36 8.18 -0.64
N LEU A 81 12.23 7.99 -1.31
CA LEU A 81 12.11 7.17 -2.52
C LEU A 81 12.97 7.72 -3.66
N TYR A 82 12.91 9.04 -3.91
CA TYR A 82 13.78 9.66 -4.92
C TYR A 82 15.26 9.45 -4.60
N VAL A 83 15.68 9.73 -3.36
CA VAL A 83 17.08 9.60 -2.91
C VAL A 83 17.55 8.15 -2.97
N ALA A 84 16.72 7.19 -2.55
CA ALA A 84 17.08 5.78 -2.61
C ALA A 84 17.27 5.31 -4.06
N SER A 85 16.38 5.71 -4.96
CA SER A 85 16.50 5.44 -6.41
C SER A 85 17.74 6.11 -7.02
N ASP A 86 18.04 7.36 -6.67
CA ASP A 86 19.18 8.11 -7.22
C ASP A 86 20.55 7.56 -6.74
N ARG A 87 20.64 7.24 -5.44
CA ARG A 87 21.89 6.85 -4.79
C ARG A 87 22.19 5.36 -4.92
N PHE A 88 21.17 4.51 -4.88
CA PHE A 88 21.33 3.05 -4.78
C PHE A 88 20.55 2.28 -5.85
N GLY A 89 19.58 2.90 -6.51
CA GLY A 89 18.77 2.29 -7.56
C GLY A 89 19.29 2.57 -8.96
N VAL A 90 18.38 2.51 -9.93
CA VAL A 90 18.64 2.75 -11.36
C VAL A 90 18.49 4.22 -11.80
N ARG A 91 18.34 5.16 -10.85
CA ARG A 91 18.13 6.60 -11.11
C ARG A 91 16.90 6.94 -11.95
N ASP A 92 15.90 6.06 -11.94
CA ASP A 92 14.59 6.27 -12.55
C ASP A 92 13.56 5.70 -11.59
N VAL A 93 12.84 6.58 -10.89
CA VAL A 93 11.84 6.24 -9.86
C VAL A 93 10.74 5.34 -10.42
N ARG A 94 10.32 5.57 -11.67
CA ARG A 94 9.25 4.80 -12.29
C ARG A 94 9.69 3.38 -12.55
N ARG A 95 10.91 3.23 -13.05
CA ARG A 95 11.51 1.92 -13.34
C ARG A 95 11.92 1.19 -12.07
N GLU A 96 12.49 1.90 -11.09
CA GLU A 96 12.96 1.34 -9.82
C GLU A 96 11.79 0.71 -9.03
N TYR A 97 10.67 1.42 -8.94
CA TYR A 97 9.53 0.99 -8.13
C TYR A 97 8.41 0.32 -8.93
N GLY A 98 8.60 0.12 -10.24
CA GLY A 98 7.61 -0.54 -11.09
C GLY A 98 6.33 0.28 -11.29
N LEU A 99 6.42 1.61 -11.24
CA LEU A 99 5.30 2.53 -11.44
C LEU A 99 4.91 2.57 -12.92
N ARG A 100 4.10 1.61 -13.34
CA ARG A 100 3.59 1.49 -14.71
C ARG A 100 2.13 1.02 -14.66
N LEU A 101 1.25 1.83 -15.26
CA LEU A 101 -0.15 1.51 -15.46
C LEU A 101 -0.37 0.90 -16.84
N ARG A 102 -1.25 -0.10 -16.92
CA ARG A 102 -1.72 -0.77 -18.14
C ARG A 102 -3.24 -0.99 -18.04
N PRO A 103 -3.97 -1.10 -19.17
CA PRO A 103 -5.42 -1.32 -19.13
C PRO A 103 -5.86 -2.56 -18.33
N ILE A 104 -5.06 -3.63 -18.33
CA ILE A 104 -5.32 -4.85 -17.54
C ILE A 104 -5.31 -4.59 -16.02
N ASP A 105 -4.67 -3.51 -15.56
CA ASP A 105 -4.62 -3.16 -14.15
C ASP A 105 -6.02 -2.74 -13.63
N LEU A 106 -6.99 -2.46 -14.52
CA LEU A 106 -8.39 -2.23 -14.16
C LEU A 106 -9.07 -3.46 -13.56
N VAL A 107 -8.52 -4.66 -13.75
CA VAL A 107 -8.93 -5.87 -13.00
C VAL A 107 -8.70 -5.70 -11.49
N GLY A 108 -7.82 -4.77 -11.08
CA GLY A 108 -7.69 -4.35 -9.70
C GLY A 108 -9.02 -3.85 -9.10
N ILE A 109 -9.91 -3.23 -9.88
CA ILE A 109 -11.19 -2.71 -9.37
C ILE A 109 -12.04 -3.81 -8.72
N PRO A 110 -12.44 -4.88 -9.43
CA PRO A 110 -13.20 -5.96 -8.80
C PRO A 110 -12.39 -6.65 -7.69
N ILE A 111 -11.06 -6.74 -7.78
CA ILE A 111 -10.24 -7.30 -6.69
C ILE A 111 -10.39 -6.47 -5.40
N GLY A 112 -10.27 -5.15 -5.49
CA GLY A 112 -10.41 -4.25 -4.34
C GLY A 112 -11.81 -4.28 -3.74
N VAL A 113 -12.84 -4.21 -4.60
CA VAL A 113 -14.25 -4.27 -4.19
C VAL A 113 -14.58 -5.60 -3.50
N LEU A 114 -14.19 -6.73 -4.09
CA LEU A 114 -14.42 -8.05 -3.51
C LEU A 114 -13.63 -8.26 -2.23
N THR A 115 -12.42 -7.68 -2.14
CA THR A 115 -11.65 -7.73 -0.90
C THR A 115 -12.39 -7.00 0.23
N GLN A 116 -12.87 -5.79 -0.03
CA GLN A 116 -13.60 -4.98 0.95
C GLN A 116 -14.93 -5.63 1.37
N LEU A 117 -15.76 -6.05 0.40
CA LEU A 117 -17.14 -6.49 0.68
C LEU A 117 -17.26 -7.96 1.07
N VAL A 118 -16.34 -8.81 0.61
CA VAL A 118 -16.44 -10.26 0.79
C VAL A 118 -15.30 -10.78 1.66
N LEU A 119 -14.05 -10.57 1.23
CA LEU A 119 -12.92 -11.21 1.89
C LEU A 119 -12.75 -10.73 3.34
N LEU A 120 -12.83 -9.41 3.57
CA LEU A 120 -12.79 -8.87 4.93
C LEU A 120 -13.93 -9.40 5.79
N ARG A 121 -15.15 -9.51 5.24
CA ARG A 121 -16.28 -10.02 6.01
C ARG A 121 -16.08 -11.47 6.43
N ILE A 122 -15.54 -12.30 5.54
CA ILE A 122 -15.18 -13.70 5.84
C ILE A 122 -14.14 -13.76 6.96
N VAL A 123 -13.12 -12.90 6.91
CA VAL A 123 -12.04 -12.85 7.91
C VAL A 123 -12.54 -12.36 9.26
N TYR A 124 -13.33 -11.29 9.29
CA TYR A 124 -13.82 -10.69 10.54
C TYR A 124 -14.98 -11.45 11.17
N TRP A 125 -15.74 -12.25 10.42
CA TRP A 125 -16.87 -13.02 10.97
C TRP A 125 -16.48 -13.95 12.13
N PRO A 126 -15.50 -14.87 12.00
CA PRO A 126 -15.10 -15.72 13.12
C PRO A 126 -14.40 -14.93 14.24
N LEU A 127 -13.68 -13.86 13.91
CA LEU A 127 -13.01 -13.01 14.90
C LEU A 127 -14.02 -12.26 15.78
N ALA A 128 -15.10 -11.76 15.18
CA ALA A 128 -16.19 -11.10 15.89
C ALA A 128 -16.98 -12.08 16.76
N GLU A 129 -17.10 -13.35 16.35
CA GLU A 129 -17.74 -14.38 17.17
C GLU A 129 -16.90 -14.74 18.40
N TRP A 130 -15.58 -14.85 18.26
CA TRP A 130 -14.68 -15.24 19.35
C TRP A 130 -14.28 -14.09 20.26
N TRP A 131 -14.15 -12.87 19.72
CA TRP A 131 -13.78 -11.66 20.46
C TRP A 131 -14.69 -10.48 20.07
N PRO A 132 -15.98 -10.52 20.45
CA PRO A 132 -16.97 -9.51 20.07
C PRO A 132 -16.60 -8.10 20.57
N GLU A 133 -15.98 -8.01 21.74
CA GLU A 133 -15.52 -6.73 22.30
C GLU A 133 -14.39 -6.09 21.48
N THR A 134 -13.60 -6.88 20.74
CA THR A 134 -12.46 -6.37 19.99
C THR A 134 -12.81 -6.12 18.53
N PHE A 135 -13.57 -7.03 17.89
CA PHE A 135 -13.79 -7.05 16.44
C PHE A 135 -15.25 -6.77 16.03
N SER A 136 -16.00 -6.01 16.82
CA SER A 136 -17.32 -5.56 16.43
C SER A 136 -17.27 -4.65 15.19
N SER A 137 -18.29 -4.75 14.32
CA SER A 137 -18.35 -3.96 13.07
C SER A 137 -18.14 -2.45 13.28
N PRO A 138 -18.72 -1.80 14.31
CA PRO A 138 -18.46 -0.39 14.56
C PRO A 138 -16.98 -0.07 14.79
N LYS A 139 -16.24 -0.90 15.54
CA LYS A 139 -14.82 -0.68 15.83
C LYS A 139 -13.91 -0.87 14.61
N VAL A 140 -14.32 -1.75 13.69
CA VAL A 140 -13.60 -1.97 12.42
C VAL A 140 -13.83 -0.81 11.45
N GLU A 141 -15.04 -0.24 11.43
CA GLU A 141 -15.41 0.86 10.54
C GLU A 141 -15.03 2.25 11.08
N GLU A 142 -14.67 2.36 12.36
CA GLU A 142 -14.44 3.61 13.09
C GLU A 142 -13.47 4.56 12.37
N SER A 143 -12.29 4.10 11.94
CA SER A 143 -11.33 4.95 11.21
C SER A 143 -11.95 5.60 9.98
N ALA A 144 -12.68 4.82 9.18
CA ALA A 144 -13.32 5.31 7.96
C ALA A 144 -14.49 6.26 8.28
N ARG A 145 -15.22 5.99 9.36
CA ARG A 145 -16.35 6.81 9.84
C ARG A 145 -15.90 8.16 10.37
N THR A 146 -14.95 8.17 11.31
CA THR A 146 -14.36 9.43 11.82
C THR A 146 -13.80 10.27 10.69
N LEU A 147 -13.12 9.64 9.72
CA LEU A 147 -12.57 10.34 8.57
C LEU A 147 -13.66 10.95 7.70
N TYR A 148 -14.71 10.20 7.35
CA TYR A 148 -15.85 10.71 6.61
C TYR A 148 -16.57 11.86 7.32
N GLU A 149 -16.83 11.71 8.63
CA GLU A 149 -17.56 12.70 9.45
C GLU A 149 -16.75 13.99 9.68
N SER A 150 -15.42 13.94 9.58
CA SER A 150 -14.54 15.12 9.71
C SER A 150 -14.57 16.08 8.51
N ALA A 151 -15.32 15.76 7.44
CA ALA A 151 -15.27 16.49 6.18
C ALA A 151 -16.67 16.80 5.63
N ASP A 152 -16.91 18.07 5.29
CA ASP A 152 -18.14 18.53 4.67
C ASP A 152 -17.87 19.32 3.37
N GLY A 153 -18.91 19.49 2.56
CA GLY A 153 -18.89 20.30 1.34
C GLY A 153 -17.70 20.00 0.40
N ALA A 154 -16.95 21.04 0.04
CA ALA A 154 -15.78 20.91 -0.83
C ALA A 154 -14.62 20.13 -0.18
N TRP A 155 -14.54 20.12 1.15
CA TRP A 155 -13.48 19.40 1.85
C TRP A 155 -13.65 17.89 1.80
N LEU A 156 -14.89 17.40 1.76
CA LEU A 156 -15.17 15.98 1.54
C LEU A 156 -14.57 15.49 0.21
N ALA A 157 -14.67 16.27 -0.86
CA ALA A 157 -14.09 15.90 -2.16
C ALA A 157 -12.55 15.80 -2.10
N VAL A 158 -11.89 16.71 -1.38
CA VAL A 158 -10.44 16.68 -1.18
C VAL A 158 -10.02 15.48 -0.34
N LEU A 159 -10.76 15.20 0.75
CA LEU A 159 -10.53 14.04 1.59
C LEU A 159 -10.63 12.74 0.77
N VAL A 160 -11.71 12.58 0.01
CA VAL A 160 -11.93 11.44 -0.88
C VAL A 160 -10.75 11.28 -1.82
N LEU A 161 -10.32 12.34 -2.51
CA LEU A 161 -9.20 12.28 -3.43
C LEU A 161 -7.91 11.80 -2.74
N LEU A 162 -7.64 12.27 -1.54
CA LEU A 162 -6.42 11.91 -0.82
C LEU A 162 -6.46 10.49 -0.27
N VAL A 163 -7.58 10.07 0.31
CA VAL A 163 -7.70 8.73 0.91
C VAL A 163 -7.84 7.65 -0.17
N VAL A 164 -8.57 7.94 -1.24
CA VAL A 164 -8.86 6.99 -2.30
C VAL A 164 -7.74 6.93 -3.34
N VAL A 165 -6.99 8.01 -3.55
CA VAL A 165 -5.95 8.06 -4.60
C VAL A 165 -4.57 8.37 -4.03
N GLY A 166 -4.46 9.43 -3.22
CA GLY A 166 -3.18 9.88 -2.68
C GLY A 166 -2.47 8.82 -1.82
N ALA A 167 -3.15 8.32 -0.79
CA ALA A 167 -2.64 7.30 0.12
C ALA A 167 -2.25 6.02 -0.62
N PRO A 168 -3.13 5.38 -1.43
CA PRO A 168 -2.76 4.22 -2.24
C PRO A 168 -1.54 4.44 -3.12
N LEU A 169 -1.40 5.60 -3.77
CA LEU A 169 -0.26 5.87 -4.63
C LEU A 169 1.06 5.88 -3.84
N VAL A 170 1.10 6.59 -2.72
CA VAL A 170 2.30 6.71 -1.88
C VAL A 170 2.62 5.37 -1.21
N GLU A 171 1.62 4.71 -0.65
CA GLU A 171 1.78 3.44 0.06
C GLU A 171 2.20 2.31 -0.88
N GLU A 172 1.60 2.18 -2.07
CA GLU A 172 2.01 1.11 -2.99
C GLU A 172 3.45 1.29 -3.48
N VAL A 173 3.90 2.52 -3.73
CA VAL A 173 5.31 2.77 -4.10
C VAL A 173 6.23 2.41 -2.94
N LEU A 174 5.87 2.76 -1.70
CA LEU A 174 6.68 2.49 -0.51
C LEU A 174 6.72 1.00 -0.13
N TYR A 175 5.57 0.34 -0.07
CA TYR A 175 5.47 -1.04 0.37
C TYR A 175 5.76 -2.02 -0.76
N ARG A 176 5.13 -1.87 -1.93
CA ARG A 176 5.23 -2.86 -3.03
C ARG A 176 6.42 -2.52 -3.92
N GLY A 177 6.64 -1.24 -4.19
CA GLY A 177 7.75 -0.76 -5.00
C GLY A 177 9.10 -0.89 -4.30
N LEU A 178 9.25 -0.34 -3.09
CA LEU A 178 10.53 -0.34 -2.36
C LEU A 178 10.72 -1.60 -1.49
N LEU A 179 9.90 -1.79 -0.45
CA LEU A 179 10.13 -2.84 0.55
C LEU A 179 9.99 -4.25 -0.06
N GLN A 180 8.83 -4.57 -0.65
CA GLN A 180 8.55 -5.91 -1.15
C GLN A 180 9.54 -6.31 -2.24
N GLN A 181 9.88 -5.42 -3.18
CA GLN A 181 10.92 -5.73 -4.17
C GLN A 181 12.29 -5.98 -3.53
N ALA A 182 12.69 -5.20 -2.52
CA ALA A 182 13.96 -5.42 -1.82
C ALA A 182 13.99 -6.80 -1.14
N PHE A 183 12.90 -7.23 -0.51
CA PHE A 183 12.77 -8.57 0.07
C PHE A 183 12.76 -9.66 -1.02
N ARG A 184 11.97 -9.51 -2.09
CA ARG A 184 11.91 -10.46 -3.22
C ARG A 184 13.25 -10.66 -3.94
N ARG A 185 14.20 -9.72 -3.81
CA ARG A 185 15.58 -9.89 -4.33
C ARG A 185 16.45 -10.78 -3.44
N ARG A 186 16.04 -11.08 -2.21
CA ARG A 186 16.85 -11.80 -1.21
C ARG A 186 16.21 -13.08 -0.69
N VAL A 187 14.88 -13.14 -0.63
CA VAL A 187 14.10 -14.28 -0.15
C VAL A 187 13.02 -14.66 -1.15
N ASP A 188 12.34 -15.78 -0.90
CA ASP A 188 11.23 -16.23 -1.73
C ASP A 188 10.05 -15.24 -1.73
N ASP A 189 9.33 -15.19 -2.84
CA ASP A 189 8.23 -14.24 -3.05
C ASP A 189 7.14 -14.38 -1.97
N SER A 190 6.86 -15.60 -1.49
CA SER A 190 5.91 -15.86 -0.40
C SER A 190 6.35 -15.28 0.94
N VAL A 191 7.65 -15.35 1.26
CA VAL A 191 8.20 -14.79 2.50
C VAL A 191 8.18 -13.27 2.43
N ALA A 192 8.61 -12.69 1.30
CA ALA A 192 8.56 -11.25 1.07
C ALA A 192 7.12 -10.72 1.17
N LEU A 193 6.16 -11.44 0.59
CA LEU A 193 4.74 -11.12 0.64
C LEU A 193 4.22 -11.03 2.08
N VAL A 194 4.44 -12.08 2.88
CA VAL A 194 3.95 -12.13 4.26
C VAL A 194 4.61 -11.08 5.13
N VAL A 195 5.93 -10.92 5.04
CA VAL A 195 6.68 -9.95 5.86
C VAL A 195 6.23 -8.52 5.56
N VAL A 196 6.08 -8.14 4.29
CA VAL A 196 5.66 -6.78 3.94
C VAL A 196 4.18 -6.54 4.22
N ALA A 197 3.30 -7.53 4.05
CA ALA A 197 1.91 -7.41 4.46
C ALA A 197 1.77 -7.22 5.98
N ALA A 198 2.57 -7.95 6.78
CA ALA A 198 2.60 -7.78 8.23
C ALA A 198 3.14 -6.39 8.62
N TRP A 199 4.22 -5.94 7.97
CA TRP A 199 4.77 -4.60 8.19
C TRP A 199 3.73 -3.52 7.88
N PHE A 200 3.05 -3.63 6.75
CA PHE A 200 1.96 -2.74 6.35
C PHE A 200 0.88 -2.69 7.43
N ALA A 201 0.39 -3.83 7.92
CA ALA A 201 -0.65 -3.85 8.95
C ALA A 201 -0.20 -3.26 10.30
N LEU A 202 0.97 -3.66 10.79
CA LEU A 202 1.40 -3.35 12.16
C LEU A 202 1.72 -1.86 12.37
N ILE A 203 2.13 -1.13 11.34
CA ILE A 203 2.45 0.30 11.49
C ILE A 203 1.22 1.19 11.69
N HIS A 204 0.01 0.66 11.51
CA HIS A 204 -1.22 1.41 11.72
C HIS A 204 -1.58 1.55 13.21
N PHE A 205 -0.94 0.77 14.09
CA PHE A 205 -1.12 0.84 15.55
C PHE A 205 -2.58 0.71 16.03
N ARG A 206 -3.44 0.06 15.24
CA ARG A 206 -4.83 -0.26 15.59
C ARG A 206 -5.05 -1.78 15.53
N PRO A 207 -4.98 -2.49 16.67
CA PRO A 207 -5.08 -3.95 16.69
C PRO A 207 -6.33 -4.53 16.02
N VAL A 208 -7.46 -3.84 16.12
CA VAL A 208 -8.72 -4.23 15.46
C VAL A 208 -8.61 -4.26 13.92
N GLU A 209 -7.72 -3.44 13.35
CA GLU A 209 -7.53 -3.32 11.90
C GLU A 209 -6.48 -4.30 11.35
N TYR A 210 -5.60 -4.86 12.21
CA TYR A 210 -4.50 -5.70 11.75
C TYR A 210 -4.93 -6.89 10.88
N PRO A 211 -6.00 -7.66 11.20
CA PRO A 211 -6.42 -8.75 10.33
C PRO A 211 -6.81 -8.28 8.93
N GLY A 212 -7.59 -7.19 8.85
CA GLY A 212 -8.03 -6.63 7.58
C GLY A 212 -6.88 -6.04 6.77
N LEU A 213 -6.04 -5.22 7.40
CA LEU A 213 -4.88 -4.60 6.78
C LEU A 213 -3.84 -5.63 6.32
N PHE A 214 -3.65 -6.71 7.08
CA PHE A 214 -2.79 -7.81 6.67
C PHE A 214 -3.33 -8.50 5.42
N VAL A 215 -4.63 -8.77 5.37
CA VAL A 215 -5.28 -9.46 4.25
C VAL A 215 -5.26 -8.62 2.96
N ILE A 216 -5.67 -7.35 3.01
CA ILE A 216 -5.48 -6.46 1.84
C ILE A 216 -3.99 -6.31 1.52
N GLY A 217 -3.14 -6.28 2.56
CA GLY A 217 -1.69 -6.34 2.49
C GLY A 217 -1.18 -7.43 1.53
N LEU A 218 -1.67 -8.66 1.75
CA LEU A 218 -1.37 -9.83 0.94
C LEU A 218 -1.95 -9.71 -0.47
N VAL A 219 -3.22 -9.31 -0.62
CA VAL A 219 -3.87 -9.17 -1.94
C VAL A 219 -3.09 -8.21 -2.85
N LEU A 220 -2.74 -7.04 -2.34
CA LEU A 220 -1.98 -6.03 -3.07
C LEU A 220 -0.56 -6.51 -3.39
N GLY A 221 0.08 -7.23 -2.46
CA GLY A 221 1.38 -7.84 -2.69
C GLY A 221 1.35 -8.94 -3.76
N ILE A 222 0.30 -9.74 -3.81
CA ILE A 222 0.07 -10.75 -4.86
C ILE A 222 -0.12 -10.07 -6.22
N CYS A 223 -0.92 -9.00 -6.29
CA CYS A 223 -1.09 -8.22 -7.52
C CYS A 223 0.26 -7.73 -8.06
N ALA A 224 1.14 -7.25 -7.17
CA ALA A 224 2.47 -6.78 -7.52
C ALA A 224 3.39 -7.91 -8.01
N ILE A 225 3.34 -9.09 -7.37
CA ILE A 225 4.13 -10.27 -7.76
C ILE A 225 3.69 -10.79 -9.13
N VAL A 226 2.37 -10.95 -9.33
CA VAL A 226 1.80 -11.53 -10.56
C VAL A 226 2.05 -10.63 -11.77
N THR A 227 1.94 -9.31 -11.57
CA THR A 227 2.08 -8.35 -12.69
C THR A 227 3.50 -7.82 -12.89
N ASP A 228 4.37 -8.10 -11.92
CA ASP A 228 5.73 -7.54 -11.77
C ASP A 228 5.77 -6.03 -12.02
N ARG A 229 4.82 -5.31 -11.41
CA ARG A 229 4.64 -3.86 -11.36
C ARG A 229 3.59 -3.52 -10.31
N ILE A 230 3.46 -2.25 -9.93
CA ILE A 230 2.51 -1.87 -8.87
C ILE A 230 1.18 -1.31 -9.38
N GLY A 231 1.00 -1.20 -10.70
CA GLY A 231 -0.21 -0.61 -11.29
C GLY A 231 -1.51 -1.28 -10.86
N MET A 232 -1.57 -2.62 -10.91
CA MET A 232 -2.75 -3.38 -10.46
C MET A 232 -2.99 -3.25 -8.96
N SER A 233 -1.92 -3.22 -8.15
CA SER A 233 -2.01 -3.00 -6.70
C SER A 233 -2.57 -1.61 -6.39
N ILE A 234 -2.11 -0.56 -7.08
CA ILE A 234 -2.64 0.81 -6.90
C ILE A 234 -4.14 0.82 -7.19
N VAL A 235 -4.58 0.28 -8.33
CA VAL A 235 -6.00 0.28 -8.70
C VAL A 235 -6.85 -0.53 -7.70
N ALA A 236 -6.37 -1.69 -7.26
CA ALA A 236 -7.06 -2.49 -6.26
C ALA A 236 -7.17 -1.79 -4.91
N HIS A 237 -6.11 -1.11 -4.49
CA HIS A 237 -6.10 -0.35 -3.24
C HIS A 237 -7.03 0.87 -3.32
N CYS A 238 -7.01 1.62 -4.43
CA CYS A 238 -7.96 2.71 -4.65
C CYS A 238 -9.40 2.21 -4.59
N ALA A 239 -9.71 1.10 -5.26
CA ALA A 239 -11.05 0.52 -5.26
C ALA A 239 -11.47 0.02 -3.87
N PHE A 240 -10.56 -0.58 -3.11
CA PHE A 240 -10.78 -1.00 -1.73
C PHE A 240 -11.14 0.20 -0.83
N ASN A 241 -10.33 1.27 -0.85
CA ASN A 241 -10.58 2.49 -0.06
C ASN A 241 -11.87 3.18 -0.47
N ALA A 242 -12.12 3.32 -1.78
CA ALA A 242 -13.37 3.91 -2.28
C ALA A 242 -14.59 3.12 -1.79
N THR A 243 -14.54 1.80 -1.87
CA THR A 243 -15.64 0.93 -1.46
C THR A 243 -15.91 1.04 0.04
N GLY A 244 -14.85 1.10 0.86
CA GLY A 244 -14.99 1.29 2.31
C GLY A 244 -15.61 2.64 2.67
N LEU A 245 -15.18 3.72 1.99
CA LEU A 245 -15.72 5.05 2.23
C LEU A 245 -17.20 5.16 1.79
N ILE A 246 -17.55 4.61 0.63
CA ILE A 246 -18.94 4.55 0.15
C ILE A 246 -19.82 3.74 1.10
N TRP A 247 -19.31 2.62 1.62
CA TRP A 247 -20.03 1.77 2.56
C TRP A 247 -20.42 2.53 3.83
N VAL A 248 -19.49 3.29 4.39
CA VAL A 248 -19.75 4.10 5.59
C VAL A 248 -20.65 5.29 5.27
N ALA A 249 -20.47 5.94 4.12
CA ALA A 249 -21.30 7.07 3.70
C ALA A 249 -22.79 6.71 3.46
N THR A 250 -23.10 5.43 3.24
CA THR A 250 -24.45 4.94 2.93
C THR A 250 -25.12 4.23 4.11
N ARG A 251 -24.54 4.27 5.31
CA ARG A 251 -25.00 3.54 6.51
C ARG A 251 -25.10 4.37 7.78
#